data_AF-A0A535FA38-F1
#
_entry.id   AF-A0A535FA38-F1
#
_cell.length_a   1.000
_cell.length_b   1.000
_cell.length_c   1.000
_cell.angle_alpha   90.00
_cell.angle_beta   90.00
_cell.angle_gamma   90.00
#
_symmetry.space_group_name_H-M   'P 1'
#
loop_
_entity.id
_entity.type
_entity.pdbx_description
1 polymer ?
#
loop_
_entity_poly.entity_id
_entity_poly.type
_entity_poly.pdbx_seq_one_letter_code
_entity_poly.pdbx_strand_id
1 'polypeptide(L)'
;MQPGDRIVVLGGRTGRDGIHGATFSSGEMSSEINAQAGSAVQIGAPITEKKVADVIVQARDRQLYSAITDCGAGGFSSAIGEMGAEMGAYV
;
A
#
# COMPACT_ATOMS: atom_id res chain seq x y z
N MET A 1 -7.28 -16.04 6.58
CA MET A 1 -8.31 -15.53 5.65
C MET A 1 -9.17 -16.68 5.17
N GLN A 2 -10.40 -16.37 4.76
CA GLN A 2 -11.35 -17.33 4.20
C GLN A 2 -12.04 -16.73 2.96
N PRO A 3 -12.49 -17.55 2.00
CA PRO A 3 -13.33 -17.06 0.90
C PRO A 3 -14.54 -16.29 1.43
N GLY A 4 -14.76 -15.07 0.90
CA GLY A 4 -15.84 -14.18 1.33
C GLY A 4 -15.43 -13.13 2.37
N ASP A 5 -14.21 -13.22 2.94
CA ASP A 5 -13.64 -12.14 3.74
C ASP A 5 -13.60 -10.83 2.93
N ARG A 6 -13.76 -9.70 3.63
CA ARG A 6 -13.74 -8.36 3.01
C ARG A 6 -12.33 -7.79 3.05
N ILE A 7 -11.91 -7.20 1.93
CA ILE A 7 -10.69 -6.39 1.85
C ILE A 7 -11.03 -4.97 2.31
N VAL A 8 -10.31 -4.49 3.32
CA VAL A 8 -10.50 -3.15 3.89
C VAL A 8 -9.21 -2.37 3.78
N VAL A 9 -9.28 -1.17 3.22
CA VAL A 9 -8.16 -0.24 3.14
C VAL A 9 -8.25 0.76 4.29
N LEU A 10 -7.18 0.88 5.07
CA LEU A 10 -7.00 1.91 6.09
C LEU A 10 -5.82 2.81 5.74
N GLY A 11 -6.00 4.13 5.82
CA GLY A 11 -4.93 5.05 5.45
C GLY A 11 -5.41 6.46 5.14
N GLY A 12 -4.51 7.25 4.56
CA GLY A 12 -4.84 8.51 3.90
C GLY A 12 -5.57 8.30 2.58
N ARG A 13 -6.02 9.39 1.96
CA ARG A 13 -6.61 9.36 0.63
C ARG A 13 -5.54 8.99 -0.41
N THR A 14 -5.83 8.01 -1.27
CA THR A 14 -4.97 7.65 -2.39
C THR A 14 -4.85 8.82 -3.37
N GLY A 15 -3.62 9.26 -3.63
CA GLY A 15 -3.28 10.33 -4.57
C GLY A 15 -2.75 9.80 -5.90
N ARG A 16 -2.16 10.71 -6.70
CA ARG A 16 -1.40 10.36 -7.92
C ARG A 16 0.12 10.38 -7.69
N ASP A 17 0.54 10.48 -6.43
CA ASP A 17 1.94 10.51 -6.03
C ASP A 17 2.51 9.09 -5.98
N GLY A 18 3.78 8.91 -6.34
CA GLY A 18 4.45 7.60 -6.36
C GLY A 18 4.11 6.72 -7.58
N ILE A 19 3.39 7.23 -8.58
CA ILE A 19 3.13 6.48 -9.83
C ILE A 19 4.48 6.26 -10.55
N HIS A 20 4.74 5.01 -10.95
CA HIS A 20 6.04 4.52 -11.44
C HIS A 20 7.19 4.52 -10.41
N GLY A 21 6.90 4.74 -9.12
CA GLY A 21 7.93 4.74 -8.07
C GLY A 21 8.69 3.41 -7.96
N ALA A 22 8.00 2.27 -8.12
CA ALA A 22 8.63 0.95 -8.13
C ALA A 22 9.62 0.76 -9.29
N THR A 23 9.20 1.16 -10.50
CA THR A 23 10.05 1.12 -11.70
C THR A 23 11.25 2.06 -11.57
N PHE A 24 11.02 3.27 -11.04
CA PHE A 24 12.06 4.25 -10.79
C PHE A 24 13.10 3.73 -9.78
N SER A 25 12.67 3.10 -8.70
CA SER A 25 13.56 2.51 -7.69
C SER A 25 14.36 1.31 -8.19
N SER A 26 13.96 0.70 -9.32
CA SER A 26 14.57 -0.53 -9.86
C SER A 26 15.45 -0.30 -11.09
N GLY A 27 15.44 0.91 -11.67
CA GLY A 27 16.25 1.26 -12.84
C GLY A 27 17.61 1.86 -12.48
N GLU A 28 18.59 1.76 -13.38
CA GLU A 28 19.87 2.48 -13.21
C GLU A 28 19.64 4.00 -13.25
N MET A 29 20.25 4.72 -12.31
CA MET A 29 20.04 6.16 -12.14
C MET A 29 20.68 6.93 -13.31
N SER A 30 19.87 7.38 -14.27
CA SER A 30 20.32 8.23 -15.40
C SER A 30 19.83 9.68 -15.26
N SER A 31 20.51 10.61 -15.93
CA SER A 31 20.15 12.04 -15.92
C SER A 31 18.74 12.31 -16.47
N GLU A 32 18.26 11.46 -17.37
CA GLU A 32 16.92 11.53 -17.98
C GLU A 32 15.82 11.10 -17.02
N ILE A 33 16.11 10.08 -16.20
CA ILE A 33 15.19 9.56 -15.17
C ILE A 33 14.97 10.58 -14.05
N ASN A 34 16.02 11.32 -13.67
CA ASN A 34 15.91 12.39 -12.65
C ASN A 34 14.97 13.53 -13.06
N ALA A 35 14.83 13.82 -14.36
CA ALA A 35 13.90 14.86 -14.84
C ALA A 35 12.42 14.48 -14.65
N GLN A 36 12.11 13.18 -14.51
CA GLN A 36 10.76 12.66 -14.31
C GLN A 36 10.48 12.21 -12.86
N ALA A 37 11.46 12.35 -11.96
CA ALA A 37 11.40 11.83 -10.58
C ALA A 37 10.32 12.50 -9.70
N GLY A 38 9.83 13.69 -10.07
CA GLY A 38 8.89 14.45 -9.25
C GLY A 38 7.60 13.72 -8.92
N SER A 39 7.07 12.89 -9.84
CA SER A 39 5.86 12.09 -9.58
C SER A 39 6.14 10.77 -8.88
N ALA A 40 7.39 10.33 -8.81
CA ALA A 40 7.80 9.07 -8.18
C ALA A 40 7.99 9.20 -6.66
N VAL A 41 8.12 10.43 -6.14
CA VAL A 41 8.31 10.70 -4.73
C VAL A 41 6.97 10.70 -4.01
N GLN A 42 6.84 9.84 -3.00
CA GLN A 42 5.68 9.86 -2.09
C GLN A 42 5.88 10.91 -1.00
N ILE A 43 4.84 11.71 -0.77
CA ILE A 43 4.79 12.66 0.34
C ILE A 43 4.18 11.94 1.54
N GLY A 44 4.97 11.73 2.59
CA GLY A 44 4.53 11.06 3.81
C GLY A 44 3.48 11.86 4.60
N ALA A 45 2.64 11.16 5.35
CA ALA A 45 1.59 11.75 6.19
C ALA A 45 1.67 11.20 7.62
N PRO A 46 2.68 11.59 8.43
CA PRO A 46 3.02 10.90 9.68
C PRO A 46 1.91 10.92 10.73
N ILE A 47 1.09 11.97 10.77
CA ILE A 47 -0.07 12.03 11.70
C ILE A 47 -1.12 10.98 11.31
N THR A 48 -1.36 10.79 10.01
CA THR A 48 -2.29 9.77 9.52
C THR A 48 -1.74 8.37 9.77
N GLU A 49 -0.46 8.14 9.49
CA GLU A 49 0.22 6.87 9.75
C GLU A 49 0.16 6.49 11.23
N LYS A 50 0.39 7.44 12.14
CA LYS A 50 0.28 7.17 13.59
C LYS A 50 -1.15 6.76 13.99
N LYS A 51 -2.17 7.44 13.47
CA LYS A 51 -3.57 7.09 13.74
C LYS A 51 -3.89 5.69 13.23
N VAL A 52 -3.42 5.34 12.04
CA VAL A 52 -3.61 3.99 11.46
C VAL A 52 -2.92 2.94 12.32
N ALA A 53 -1.67 3.16 12.72
CA ALA A 53 -0.93 2.25 13.59
C ALA A 53 -1.67 1.98 14.91
N ASP A 54 -2.21 3.03 15.54
CA ASP A 54 -2.98 2.89 16.78
C ASP A 54 -4.28 2.10 16.59
N VAL A 55 -4.95 2.28 15.46
CA VAL A 55 -6.17 1.53 15.12
C VAL A 55 -5.86 0.06 14.84
N ILE A 56 -4.76 -0.24 14.15
CA ILE A 56 -4.35 -1.63 13.85
C ILE A 56 -4.14 -2.41 15.15
N VAL A 57 -3.43 -1.83 16.13
CA VAL A 57 -3.22 -2.49 17.44
C VAL A 57 -4.53 -2.76 18.14
N GLN A 58 -5.44 -1.79 18.18
CA GLN A 58 -6.77 -1.96 18.80
C GLN A 58 -7.63 -2.99 18.04
N ALA A 59 -7.56 -3.02 16.72
CA ALA A 59 -8.29 -3.98 15.90
C ALA A 59 -7.76 -5.42 16.07
N ARG A 60 -6.44 -5.57 16.23
CA ARG A 60 -5.80 -6.85 16.55
C ARG A 60 -6.30 -7.40 17.87
N ASP A 61 -6.27 -6.57 18.92
CA ASP A 61 -6.67 -6.97 20.27
C ASP A 61 -8.15 -7.36 20.36
N ARG A 62 -8.96 -6.80 19.46
CA ARG A 62 -10.39 -7.13 19.28
C ARG A 62 -10.65 -8.23 18.24
N GLN A 63 -9.60 -8.81 17.67
CA GLN A 63 -9.66 -9.87 16.66
C GLN A 63 -10.52 -9.51 15.43
N LEU A 64 -10.42 -8.26 14.95
CA LEU A 64 -11.26 -7.73 13.87
C LEU A 64 -10.73 -8.00 12.46
N TYR A 65 -9.53 -8.55 12.31
CA TYR A 65 -8.95 -8.94 11.02
C TYR A 65 -8.16 -10.24 11.16
N SER A 66 -8.07 -11.00 10.06
CA SER A 66 -7.35 -12.27 10.01
C SER A 66 -6.02 -12.20 9.27
N ALA A 67 -5.78 -11.14 8.51
CA ALA A 67 -4.53 -10.84 7.82
C ALA A 67 -4.40 -9.32 7.60
N ILE A 68 -3.17 -8.85 7.42
CA ILE A 68 -2.84 -7.46 7.08
C ILE A 68 -1.60 -7.44 6.20
N THR A 69 -1.55 -6.50 5.26
CA THR A 69 -0.36 -6.15 4.48
C THR A 69 -0.35 -4.64 4.25
N ASP A 70 0.82 -4.06 4.00
CA ASP A 70 0.97 -2.64 3.69
C ASP A 70 0.80 -2.35 2.19
N CYS A 71 0.52 -1.09 1.86
CA CYS A 71 0.41 -0.62 0.47
C CYS A 71 1.67 0.15 0.09
N GLY A 72 2.69 -0.57 -0.40
CA GLY A 72 3.97 -0.03 -0.85
C GLY A 72 4.08 0.09 -2.37
N ALA A 73 5.19 -0.39 -2.91
CA ALA A 73 5.44 -0.45 -4.36
C ALA A 73 4.35 -1.23 -5.08
N GLY A 74 3.84 -0.71 -6.20
CA GLY A 74 2.72 -1.33 -6.93
C GLY A 74 1.33 -1.09 -6.31
N GLY A 75 1.26 -0.47 -5.13
CA GLY A 75 0.01 -0.04 -4.49
C GLY A 75 -1.00 -1.17 -4.30
N PHE A 76 -2.28 -0.87 -4.52
CA PHE A 76 -3.36 -1.85 -4.34
C PHE A 76 -3.22 -3.07 -5.23
N SER A 77 -2.67 -2.94 -6.44
CA SER A 77 -2.49 -4.06 -7.35
C SER A 77 -1.54 -5.12 -6.78
N SER A 78 -0.44 -4.70 -6.14
CA SER A 78 0.48 -5.62 -5.45
C SER A 78 -0.13 -6.09 -4.13
N ALA A 79 -0.55 -5.18 -3.25
CA ALA A 79 -1.04 -5.54 -1.92
C ALA A 79 -2.25 -6.50 -1.95
N ILE A 80 -3.25 -6.22 -2.80
CA ILE A 80 -4.43 -7.08 -2.95
C ILE A 80 -4.07 -8.36 -3.71
N GLY A 81 -3.19 -8.28 -4.71
CA GLY A 81 -2.71 -9.44 -5.44
C GLY A 81 -1.98 -10.45 -4.55
N GLU A 82 -1.12 -9.95 -3.65
CA GLU A 82 -0.40 -10.75 -2.67
C GLU A 82 -1.33 -11.35 -1.62
N MET A 83 -2.26 -10.55 -1.09
CA MET A 83 -3.28 -11.04 -0.16
C MET A 83 -4.19 -12.10 -0.82
N GLY A 84 -4.51 -11.93 -2.10
CA GLY A 84 -5.34 -12.86 -2.88
C GLY A 84 -4.58 -14.00 -3.54
N ALA A 85 -3.27 -14.17 -3.33
CA ALA A 85 -2.45 -15.06 -4.14
C ALA A 85 -2.92 -16.53 -4.15
N GLU A 86 -3.43 -17.03 -3.02
CA GLU A 86 -3.88 -18.43 -2.89
C GLU A 86 -5.38 -18.62 -3.19
N MET A 87 -6.20 -17.61 -2.94
CA MET A 87 -7.67 -17.73 -2.89
C MET A 87 -8.41 -16.81 -3.89
N GLY A 88 -7.69 -15.93 -4.58
CA GLY A 88 -8.23 -14.89 -5.44
C GLY A 88 -8.77 -13.68 -4.66
N ALA A 89 -8.97 -12.58 -5.39
CA ALA A 89 -9.59 -11.36 -4.87
C ALA A 89 -10.52 -10.76 -5.93
N TYR A 90 -11.66 -10.21 -5.48
CA TYR A 90 -12.57 -9.42 -6.31
C TYR A 90 -12.56 -7.99 -5.76
N VAL A 91 -12.22 -7.03 -6.63
CA VAL A 91 -11.98 -5.61 -6.27
C VAL A 91 -12.94 -4.71 -7.00
#